data_AF-A0A1B0DCH0-F1
#
_entry.id   AF-A0A1B0DCH0-F1
#
_cell.length_a   1.000
_cell.length_b   1.000
_cell.length_c   1.000
_cell.angle_alpha   90.00
_cell.angle_beta   90.00
_cell.angle_gamma   90.00
#
_symmetry.space_group_name_H-M   'P 1'
#
loop_
_entity.id
_entity.type
_entity.pdbx_description
1 polymer ?
#
loop_
_entity_poly.entity_id
_entity_poly.type
_entity_poly.pdbx_seq_one_letter_code
_entity_poly.pdbx_strand_id
1 'polypeptide(L)'
;MVFSRNSITVTAKEAPPEDYSEEFPEILPILRKQCSGFCDKSTLLKRLPILNWLPKYQLNYLFSDFVAGLTVGLTAIPQGIAYAVVAGLEPQYGLYSGFMGCFMYFLFGSCKDITIVQFISVPVTAGFTSAAAITIASTQLKALFGLPGHANDFIEAWSNFFQHISDIQLWDTVLGVITVICLLVLKKMNSIQRWRVFFRYLSLSRNALAVISGTVLAYLLFTFNDTTPFTLTGNVVSGLPPFQPPPFTTTVNNETVPFSEMIKTLGSGIVAIPLVSILESVAVAKAFCKYYFKGLRKAKGKTVDATQEMIALGMCNIMGSFVLSMPITGSFTRTAVNNTSGVRTTLGGVFTGILILLALGFLAQTFYFIPKTTLAAVILAAMFSMVEYELLFKLWRTRRIEVLPFMVTLIACLLLGLEYGIVIGVGVNILFVLYSTARPSTPHDIRKISDTEVLVVSPDQSLVFSAAENFKYKVLKYTLNAPDTLSLIVLNGHYVQSIDFTAAMNLNTLVGDLKIMGKSLVFWNWPRQCVGLAWRISPEFGALFKRTDNLDDLVKLWHHEKQDYINGVTCN
;
A
#
# COMPACT_ATOMS: atom_id res chain seq x y z
N MET A 1 -28.17 18.81 -6.11
CA MET A 1 -29.56 19.29 -6.21
C MET A 1 -30.45 18.28 -5.54
N VAL A 2 -31.22 18.71 -4.54
CA VAL A 2 -32.20 17.91 -3.82
C VAL A 2 -33.48 17.93 -4.64
N PHE A 3 -33.89 16.79 -5.21
CA PHE A 3 -35.19 16.66 -5.89
C PHE A 3 -36.07 15.67 -5.12
N SER A 4 -37.34 16.04 -4.98
CA SER A 4 -38.25 15.56 -3.95
C SER A 4 -38.68 14.11 -4.15
N ARG A 5 -39.00 13.49 -3.01
CA ARG A 5 -39.90 12.33 -2.89
C ARG A 5 -41.19 12.65 -3.63
N ASN A 6 -41.49 11.94 -4.71
CA ASN A 6 -42.85 11.75 -5.20
C ASN A 6 -42.90 10.36 -5.87
N SER A 7 -43.91 9.61 -5.47
CA SER A 7 -44.28 8.26 -5.91
C SER A 7 -44.50 8.24 -7.42
N ILE A 8 -43.71 7.43 -8.13
CA ILE A 8 -43.95 7.08 -9.53
C ILE A 8 -44.24 5.59 -9.55
N THR A 9 -45.52 5.24 -9.67
CA THR A 9 -45.96 3.93 -10.16
C THR A 9 -45.69 3.94 -11.67
N VAL A 10 -44.64 3.24 -12.10
CA VAL A 10 -44.36 3.09 -13.54
C VAL A 10 -45.38 2.07 -14.07
N THR A 11 -46.34 2.53 -14.86
CA THR A 11 -47.31 1.68 -15.56
C THR A 11 -46.66 1.07 -16.80
N ALA A 12 -47.05 -0.14 -17.20
CA ALA A 12 -46.45 -0.92 -18.29
C ALA A 12 -46.43 -0.24 -19.68
N LYS A 13 -47.09 0.92 -19.84
CA LYS A 13 -47.22 1.64 -21.11
C LYS A 13 -46.33 2.90 -21.24
N GLU A 14 -45.78 3.43 -20.15
CA GLU A 14 -44.98 4.66 -20.20
C GLU A 14 -43.51 4.35 -19.89
N ALA A 15 -42.65 4.51 -20.90
CA ALA A 15 -41.21 4.46 -20.69
C ALA A 15 -40.82 5.54 -19.66
N PRO A 16 -39.92 5.24 -18.69
CA PRO A 16 -39.52 6.23 -17.70
C PRO A 16 -38.99 7.52 -18.39
N PRO A 17 -39.44 8.72 -17.97
CA PRO A 17 -39.31 9.97 -18.73
C PRO A 17 -37.89 10.53 -18.90
N GLU A 18 -36.85 9.83 -18.44
CA GLU A 18 -35.46 10.22 -18.64
C GLU A 18 -34.66 8.98 -19.07
N ASP A 19 -34.37 8.93 -20.36
CA ASP A 19 -33.62 7.88 -21.02
C ASP A 19 -32.17 7.88 -20.48
N TYR A 20 -31.90 7.05 -19.46
CA TYR A 20 -30.55 6.90 -18.93
C TYR A 20 -29.74 6.00 -19.88
N SER A 21 -29.39 6.50 -21.06
CA SER A 21 -28.27 5.96 -21.82
C SER A 21 -27.01 6.32 -21.04
N GLU A 22 -26.20 5.33 -20.65
CA GLU A 22 -24.80 5.63 -20.36
C GLU A 22 -24.20 6.15 -21.67
N GLU A 23 -24.10 7.48 -21.81
CA GLU A 23 -23.31 8.06 -22.87
C GLU A 23 -21.87 7.60 -22.64
N PHE A 24 -21.32 6.89 -23.62
CA PHE A 24 -19.89 6.58 -23.60
C PHE A 24 -19.15 7.91 -23.39
N PRO A 25 -18.27 8.02 -22.38
CA PRO A 25 -17.52 9.24 -22.17
C PRO A 25 -16.79 9.55 -23.48
N GLU A 26 -17.10 10.67 -24.11
CA GLU A 26 -16.45 11.05 -25.36
C GLU A 26 -14.94 11.12 -25.12
N ILE A 27 -14.21 10.14 -25.67
CA ILE A 27 -12.78 9.95 -25.38
C ILE A 27 -11.98 11.14 -25.93
N LEU A 28 -12.42 11.70 -27.06
CA LEU A 28 -11.76 12.80 -27.76
C LEU A 28 -11.69 14.09 -26.92
N PRO A 29 -12.79 14.63 -26.34
CA PRO A 29 -12.71 15.78 -25.45
C PRO A 29 -11.98 15.48 -24.13
N ILE A 30 -12.01 14.24 -23.61
CA ILE A 30 -11.23 13.88 -22.41
C ILE A 30 -9.72 13.93 -22.72
N LEU A 31 -9.29 13.32 -23.83
CA LEU A 31 -7.91 13.38 -24.30
C LEU A 31 -7.50 14.82 -24.65
N ARG A 32 -8.35 15.57 -25.34
CA ARG A 32 -8.10 16.97 -25.69
C ARG A 32 -7.94 17.85 -24.45
N LYS A 33 -8.77 17.64 -23.42
CA LYS A 33 -8.71 18.36 -22.13
C LYS A 33 -7.49 17.95 -21.30
N GLN A 34 -7.03 16.71 -21.38
CA GLN A 34 -5.78 16.27 -20.77
C GLN A 34 -4.54 16.84 -21.49
N CYS A 35 -4.53 16.85 -22.83
CA CYS A 35 -3.44 17.40 -23.63
C CYS A 35 -3.35 18.94 -23.56
N SER A 36 -4.49 19.65 -23.57
CA SER A 36 -4.52 21.12 -23.44
C SER A 36 -4.12 21.59 -22.03
N GLY A 37 -4.21 20.71 -21.03
CA GLY A 37 -3.83 20.99 -19.64
C GLY A 37 -2.35 20.82 -19.33
N PHE A 38 -1.54 20.28 -20.24
CA PHE A 38 -0.12 19.98 -19.97
C PHE A 38 0.74 21.24 -19.72
N CYS A 39 0.33 22.39 -20.30
CA CYS A 39 0.98 23.70 -20.11
C CYS A 39 0.17 24.68 -19.24
N ASP A 40 -0.87 24.21 -18.54
CA ASP A 40 -1.58 25.08 -17.60
C ASP A 40 -0.76 25.26 -16.30
N LYS A 41 -0.75 26.49 -15.76
CA LYS A 41 -0.06 26.84 -14.51
C LYS A 41 -0.50 25.92 -13.36
N SER A 42 -1.76 25.49 -13.37
CA SER A 42 -2.30 24.56 -12.38
C SER A 42 -1.65 23.17 -12.43
N THR A 43 -1.36 22.65 -13.63
CA THR A 43 -0.69 21.36 -13.84
C THR A 43 0.78 21.43 -13.47
N LEU A 44 1.45 22.52 -13.84
CA LEU A 44 2.87 22.73 -13.52
C LEU A 44 3.08 22.85 -12.00
N LEU A 45 2.20 23.56 -11.29
CA LEU A 45 2.21 23.61 -9.82
C LEU A 45 1.87 22.27 -9.16
N LYS A 46 1.11 21.38 -9.80
CA LYS A 46 0.85 20.02 -9.30
C LYS A 46 2.05 19.09 -9.49
N ARG A 47 2.72 19.18 -10.65
CA ARG A 47 3.86 18.32 -11.04
C ARG A 47 5.20 18.75 -10.44
N LEU A 48 5.36 20.04 -10.11
CA LEU A 48 6.52 20.60 -9.42
C LEU A 48 6.09 21.25 -8.10
N PRO A 49 5.90 20.45 -7.04
CA PRO A 49 5.43 20.93 -5.73
C PRO A 49 6.33 21.99 -5.11
N ILE A 50 7.62 21.99 -5.47
CA ILE A 50 8.59 23.02 -5.07
C ILE A 50 8.09 24.45 -5.32
N LEU A 51 7.40 24.68 -6.44
CA LEU A 51 6.88 25.99 -6.80
C LEU A 51 5.74 26.46 -5.87
N ASN A 52 5.09 25.55 -5.14
CA ASN A 52 4.04 25.89 -4.19
C ASN A 52 4.57 26.25 -2.80
N TRP A 53 5.61 25.54 -2.33
CA TRP A 53 6.09 25.68 -0.96
C TRP A 53 7.30 26.61 -0.85
N LEU A 54 8.18 26.66 -1.86
CA LEU A 54 9.39 27.48 -1.85
C LEU A 54 9.08 28.99 -1.67
N PRO A 55 8.08 29.58 -2.35
CA PRO A 55 7.73 30.99 -2.12
C PRO A 55 7.15 31.29 -0.74
N LYS A 56 6.68 30.25 -0.03
CA LYS A 56 6.11 30.35 1.33
C LYS A 56 7.12 29.96 2.41
N TYR A 57 8.38 29.75 2.03
CA TYR A 57 9.41 29.31 2.95
C TYR A 57 9.76 30.41 3.96
N GLN A 58 9.77 30.06 5.24
CA GLN A 58 10.17 30.96 6.32
C GLN A 58 11.60 30.62 6.74
N LEU A 59 12.47 31.64 6.90
CA LEU A 59 13.86 31.42 7.33
C LEU A 59 13.99 30.69 8.67
N ASN A 60 12.97 30.80 9.54
CA ASN A 60 12.92 30.04 10.80
C ASN A 60 12.88 28.52 10.59
N TYR A 61 12.50 28.03 9.41
CA TYR A 61 12.51 26.60 9.07
C TYR A 61 13.91 26.11 8.69
N LEU A 62 14.82 27.01 8.29
CA LEU A 62 16.16 26.66 7.80
C LEU A 62 16.95 25.89 8.84
N PHE A 63 16.95 26.37 10.10
CA PHE A 63 17.65 25.68 11.18
C PHE A 63 17.06 24.29 11.45
N SER A 64 15.73 24.18 11.41
CA SER A 64 15.01 22.91 11.62
C SER A 64 15.31 21.89 10.50
N ASP A 65 15.30 22.36 9.25
CA ASP A 65 15.59 21.54 8.07
C ASP A 65 17.08 21.16 8.00
N PHE A 66 17.98 22.05 8.39
CA PHE A 66 19.43 21.76 8.49
C PHE A 66 19.73 20.69 9.53
N VAL A 67 19.21 20.85 10.76
CA VAL A 67 19.40 19.88 11.84
C VAL A 67 18.82 18.51 11.43
N ALA A 68 17.63 18.49 10.84
CA ALA A 68 17.02 17.25 10.36
C ALA A 68 17.80 16.61 9.21
N GLY A 69 18.30 17.42 8.27
CA GLY A 69 19.13 16.92 7.16
C GLY A 69 20.46 16.34 7.63
N LEU A 70 21.09 16.96 8.63
CA LEU A 70 22.32 16.49 9.27
C LEU A 70 22.08 15.16 10.01
N THR A 71 21.03 15.07 10.84
CA THR A 71 20.74 13.84 11.61
C THR A 71 20.38 12.67 10.71
N VAL A 72 19.60 12.92 9.65
CA VAL A 72 19.27 11.91 8.65
C VAL A 72 20.49 11.52 7.83
N GLY A 73 21.32 12.47 7.40
CA GLY A 73 22.54 12.18 6.63
C GLY A 73 23.55 11.34 7.42
N LEU A 74 23.79 11.67 8.68
CA LEU A 74 24.65 10.88 9.58
C LEU A 74 24.13 9.44 9.76
N THR A 75 22.82 9.24 9.67
CA THR A 75 22.21 7.90 9.71
C THR A 75 22.24 7.21 8.34
N ALA A 76 22.09 7.97 7.26
CA ALA A 76 21.99 7.46 5.90
C ALA A 76 23.31 6.93 5.35
N ILE A 77 24.45 7.55 5.72
CA ILE A 77 25.79 7.10 5.30
C ILE A 77 26.05 5.64 5.71
N PRO A 78 26.05 5.29 7.03
CA PRO A 78 26.32 3.91 7.43
C PRO A 78 25.25 2.93 6.94
N GLN A 79 23.98 3.33 6.92
CA GLN A 79 22.92 2.47 6.38
C GLN A 79 23.06 2.22 4.88
N GLY A 80 23.48 3.22 4.10
CA GLY A 80 23.70 3.08 2.65
C GLY A 80 24.81 2.08 2.36
N ILE A 81 25.96 2.24 3.04
CA ILE A 81 27.08 1.29 3.01
C ILE A 81 26.59 -0.12 3.35
N ALA A 82 25.83 -0.25 4.45
CA ALA A 82 25.34 -1.53 4.90
C ALA A 82 24.38 -2.18 3.89
N TYR A 83 23.46 -1.43 3.28
CA TYR A 83 22.57 -1.96 2.25
C TYR A 83 23.30 -2.40 0.98
N ALA A 84 24.35 -1.68 0.56
CA ALA A 84 25.18 -2.11 -0.56
C ALA A 84 25.84 -3.46 -0.27
N VAL A 85 26.44 -3.60 0.93
CA VAL A 85 27.09 -4.84 1.37
C VAL A 85 26.10 -6.01 1.45
N VAL A 86 24.87 -5.76 1.91
CA VAL A 86 23.80 -6.77 1.96
C VAL A 86 23.35 -7.18 0.56
N ALA A 87 23.31 -6.24 -0.38
CA ALA A 87 23.03 -6.53 -1.79
C ALA A 87 24.21 -7.19 -2.53
N GLY A 88 25.32 -7.47 -1.85
CA GLY A 88 26.53 -8.01 -2.49
C GLY A 88 27.26 -7.02 -3.40
N LEU A 89 26.97 -5.73 -3.26
CA LEU A 89 27.55 -4.63 -4.05
C LEU A 89 28.64 -3.90 -3.25
N GLU A 90 29.50 -3.19 -3.98
CA GLU A 90 30.52 -2.37 -3.36
C GLU A 90 29.90 -1.21 -2.54
N PRO A 91 30.48 -0.83 -1.38
CA PRO A 91 29.90 0.13 -0.46
C PRO A 91 29.49 1.48 -1.05
N GLN A 92 30.26 1.99 -2.02
CA GLN A 92 30.02 3.30 -2.61
C GLN A 92 28.70 3.38 -3.38
N TYR A 93 28.21 2.27 -3.96
CA TYR A 93 26.91 2.25 -4.63
C TYR A 93 25.76 2.60 -3.67
N GLY A 94 25.92 2.28 -2.39
CA GLY A 94 24.98 2.63 -1.33
C GLY A 94 25.00 4.10 -0.93
N LEU A 95 26.13 4.77 -1.13
CA LEU A 95 26.27 6.21 -0.93
C LEU A 95 25.79 6.98 -2.16
N TYR A 96 26.01 6.45 -3.38
CA TYR A 96 25.51 7.04 -4.62
C TYR A 96 23.98 7.12 -4.64
N SER A 97 23.32 6.11 -4.06
CA SER A 97 21.86 6.10 -3.93
C SER A 97 21.32 7.09 -2.89
N GLY A 98 22.16 7.52 -1.96
CA GLY A 98 21.75 8.39 -0.86
C GLY A 98 21.60 9.87 -1.21
N PHE A 99 22.26 10.39 -2.25
CA PHE A 99 22.27 11.84 -2.54
C PHE A 99 21.33 12.25 -3.69
N MET A 100 21.34 11.53 -4.81
CA MET A 100 20.58 11.93 -6.02
C MET A 100 19.07 11.88 -5.78
N GLY A 101 18.61 10.85 -5.08
CA GLY A 101 17.22 10.74 -4.63
C GLY A 101 16.79 11.93 -3.79
N CYS A 102 17.64 12.44 -2.90
CA CYS A 102 17.32 13.60 -2.07
C CYS A 102 17.16 14.88 -2.90
N PHE A 103 18.00 15.11 -3.91
CA PHE A 103 17.88 16.27 -4.79
C PHE A 103 16.65 16.19 -5.70
N MET A 104 16.35 15.02 -6.24
CA MET A 104 15.16 14.84 -7.08
C MET A 104 13.87 14.90 -6.26
N TYR A 105 13.85 14.31 -5.06
CA TYR A 105 12.69 14.36 -4.18
C TYR A 105 12.42 15.78 -3.65
N PHE A 106 13.45 16.62 -3.50
CA PHE A 106 13.30 18.04 -3.23
C PHE A 106 12.49 18.77 -4.31
N LEU A 107 12.68 18.42 -5.59
CA LEU A 107 12.00 19.03 -6.73
C LEU A 107 10.58 18.48 -6.93
N PHE A 108 10.42 17.16 -6.87
CA PHE A 108 9.19 16.46 -7.29
C PHE A 108 8.32 15.94 -6.15
N GLY A 109 8.85 15.83 -4.93
CA GLY A 109 8.14 15.26 -3.78
C GLY A 109 6.92 16.10 -3.38
N SER A 110 5.77 15.44 -3.18
CA SER A 110 4.50 16.11 -2.90
C SER A 110 3.68 15.33 -1.88
N CYS A 111 2.67 15.99 -1.31
CA CYS A 111 1.64 15.31 -0.53
C CYS A 111 0.25 15.70 -1.07
N LYS A 112 -0.36 14.93 -2.01
CA LYS A 112 -1.84 14.91 -2.29
C LYS A 112 -2.50 13.94 -3.33
N ASP A 113 -3.27 12.93 -2.89
CA ASP A 113 -4.19 11.96 -3.59
C ASP A 113 -3.73 10.61 -4.23
N ILE A 114 -4.29 9.46 -3.75
CA ILE A 114 -3.92 8.08 -4.16
C ILE A 114 -4.96 7.44 -5.11
N THR A 115 -4.53 6.87 -6.25
CA THR A 115 -5.41 6.07 -7.12
C THR A 115 -4.98 4.60 -7.30
N ILE A 116 -3.67 4.28 -7.31
CA ILE A 116 -3.19 2.93 -7.68
C ILE A 116 -2.95 2.01 -6.46
N VAL A 117 -2.71 2.56 -5.26
CA VAL A 117 -2.41 1.78 -4.03
C VAL A 117 -3.67 1.51 -3.18
N GLN A 118 -4.85 1.44 -3.80
CA GLN A 118 -6.11 1.15 -3.07
C GLN A 118 -6.43 -0.34 -2.98
N PHE A 119 -5.85 -1.17 -3.85
CA PHE A 119 -6.16 -2.61 -3.94
C PHE A 119 -5.33 -3.50 -2.99
N ILE A 120 -4.28 -2.94 -2.37
CA ILE A 120 -3.47 -3.66 -1.38
C ILE A 120 -3.94 -3.28 0.01
N SER A 121 -4.45 -4.28 0.74
CA SER A 121 -4.98 -4.07 2.08
C SER A 121 -3.86 -3.91 3.11
N VAL A 122 -4.20 -3.26 4.23
CA VAL A 122 -3.27 -3.04 5.36
C VAL A 122 -2.70 -4.37 5.90
N PRO A 123 -3.46 -5.46 6.03
CA PRO A 123 -2.91 -6.77 6.42
C PRO A 123 -1.84 -7.30 5.46
N VAL A 124 -2.02 -7.14 4.15
CA VAL A 124 -1.04 -7.60 3.15
C VAL A 124 0.24 -6.76 3.24
N THR A 125 0.12 -5.43 3.30
CA THR A 125 1.31 -4.57 3.43
C THR A 125 2.09 -4.87 4.70
N ALA A 126 1.41 -5.11 5.82
CA ALA A 126 2.06 -5.38 7.10
C ALA A 126 2.71 -6.77 7.16
N GLY A 127 2.08 -7.78 6.52
CA GLY A 127 2.65 -9.12 6.39
C GLY A 127 3.93 -9.08 5.55
N PHE A 128 3.91 -8.34 4.45
CA PHE A 128 5.06 -8.10 3.57
C PHE A 128 6.19 -7.35 4.30
N THR A 129 5.92 -6.21 4.94
CA THR A 129 6.94 -5.43 5.66
C THR A 129 7.56 -6.23 6.81
N SER A 130 6.76 -7.01 7.52
CA SER A 130 7.23 -7.89 8.60
C SER A 130 8.13 -9.00 8.06
N ALA A 131 7.75 -9.64 6.94
CA ALA A 131 8.59 -10.65 6.31
C ALA A 131 9.91 -10.07 5.80
N ALA A 132 9.89 -8.92 5.13
CA ALA A 132 11.10 -8.22 4.68
C ALA A 132 12.03 -7.90 5.86
N ALA A 133 11.48 -7.38 6.97
CA ALA A 133 12.26 -7.09 8.17
C ALA A 133 12.89 -8.35 8.78
N ILE A 134 12.16 -9.47 8.83
CA ILE A 134 12.65 -10.75 9.32
C ILE A 134 13.75 -11.31 8.40
N THR A 135 13.55 -11.29 7.07
CA THR A 135 14.56 -11.73 6.10
C THR A 135 15.84 -10.91 6.24
N ILE A 136 15.74 -9.58 6.26
CA ILE A 136 16.90 -8.70 6.43
C ILE A 136 17.61 -8.99 7.77
N ALA A 137 16.86 -9.18 8.85
CA ALA A 137 17.45 -9.53 10.14
C ALA A 137 18.19 -10.89 10.09
N SER A 138 17.63 -11.89 9.41
CA SER A 138 18.27 -13.19 9.21
C SER A 138 19.56 -13.09 8.39
N THR A 139 19.56 -12.34 7.29
CA THR A 139 20.77 -12.17 6.46
C THR A 139 21.89 -11.42 7.19
N GLN A 140 21.55 -10.56 8.17
CA GLN A 140 22.55 -9.88 8.99
C GLN A 140 23.30 -10.80 9.97
N LEU A 141 22.78 -12.00 10.28
CA LEU A 141 23.44 -12.92 11.21
C LEU A 141 24.85 -13.27 10.74
N LYS A 142 25.04 -13.47 9.43
CA LYS A 142 26.36 -13.71 8.84
C LYS A 142 27.37 -12.62 9.23
N ALA A 143 27.02 -11.36 9.01
CA ALA A 143 27.91 -10.22 9.30
C ALA A 143 28.06 -9.94 10.80
N LEU A 144 27.05 -10.26 11.62
CA LEU A 144 27.11 -10.13 13.07
C LEU A 144 28.12 -11.11 13.69
N PHE A 145 28.16 -12.35 13.18
CA PHE A 145 29.02 -13.43 13.68
C PHE A 145 30.33 -13.60 12.89
N GLY A 146 30.57 -12.77 11.86
CA GLY A 146 31.78 -12.83 11.03
C GLY A 146 31.88 -14.08 10.15
N LEU A 147 30.74 -14.66 9.75
CA LEU A 147 30.68 -15.92 9.01
C LEU A 147 30.97 -15.74 7.49
N PRO A 148 31.57 -16.76 6.83
CA PRO A 148 31.75 -16.79 5.37
C PRO A 148 30.45 -17.14 4.60
N GLY A 149 30.52 -17.25 3.28
CA GLY A 149 29.41 -17.73 2.42
C GLY A 149 28.40 -16.66 1.96
N HIS A 150 27.37 -17.05 1.20
CA HIS A 150 26.30 -16.15 0.75
C HIS A 150 25.04 -16.36 1.62
N ALA A 151 24.28 -15.28 1.83
CA ALA A 151 23.08 -15.29 2.66
C ALA A 151 22.13 -14.20 2.16
N ASN A 152 21.59 -14.39 0.95
CA ASN A 152 20.76 -13.36 0.30
C ASN A 152 19.29 -13.52 0.70
N ASP A 153 18.83 -14.76 0.85
CA ASP A 153 17.46 -15.09 1.22
C ASP A 153 17.32 -15.61 2.65
N PHE A 154 16.08 -15.63 3.15
CA PHE A 154 15.77 -16.06 4.52
C PHE A 154 16.25 -17.50 4.79
N ILE A 155 15.91 -18.44 3.89
CA ILE A 155 16.28 -19.86 4.04
C ILE A 155 17.80 -20.03 3.94
N GLU A 156 18.42 -19.38 2.96
CA GLU A 156 19.88 -19.41 2.77
C GLU A 156 20.63 -18.85 3.98
N ALA A 157 20.13 -17.77 4.59
CA ALA A 157 20.76 -17.16 5.76
C ALA A 157 20.83 -18.13 6.94
N TRP A 158 19.74 -18.85 7.22
CA TRP A 158 19.72 -19.86 8.28
C TRP A 158 20.53 -21.09 7.90
N SER A 159 20.47 -21.53 6.65
CA SER A 159 21.29 -22.65 6.17
C SER A 159 22.79 -22.35 6.30
N ASN A 160 23.24 -21.18 5.88
CA ASN A 160 24.61 -20.72 6.02
C ASN A 160 25.01 -20.62 7.50
N PHE A 161 24.17 -20.02 8.34
CA PHE A 161 24.43 -19.88 9.77
C PHE A 161 24.68 -21.23 10.46
N PHE A 162 23.84 -22.24 10.20
CA PHE A 162 24.01 -23.56 10.83
C PHE A 162 25.18 -24.36 10.24
N GLN A 163 25.52 -24.17 8.95
CA GLN A 163 26.68 -24.83 8.35
C GLN A 163 28.01 -24.30 8.90
N HIS A 164 28.10 -22.99 9.11
CA HIS A 164 29.33 -22.32 9.54
C HIS A 164 29.31 -21.91 11.02
N ILE A 165 28.44 -22.52 11.84
CA ILE A 165 28.33 -22.16 13.27
C ILE A 165 29.64 -22.36 14.06
N SER A 166 30.52 -23.24 13.56
CA SER A 166 31.85 -23.47 14.12
C SER A 166 32.88 -22.41 13.73
N ASP A 167 32.63 -21.63 12.66
CA ASP A 167 33.55 -20.62 12.11
C ASP A 167 33.28 -19.21 12.66
N ILE A 168 32.51 -19.11 13.75
CA ILE A 168 32.13 -17.83 14.36
C ILE A 168 33.37 -17.07 14.81
N GLN A 169 33.49 -15.82 14.34
CA GLN A 169 34.53 -14.91 14.78
C GLN A 169 34.12 -14.25 16.10
N LEU A 170 34.85 -14.57 17.17
CA LEU A 170 34.53 -14.13 18.53
C LEU A 170 34.49 -12.59 18.64
N TRP A 171 35.48 -11.90 18.10
CA TRP A 171 35.60 -10.44 18.23
C TRP A 171 34.51 -9.70 17.46
N ASP A 172 34.15 -10.16 16.26
CA ASP A 172 33.02 -9.62 15.51
C ASP A 172 31.70 -9.82 16.27
N THR A 173 31.50 -11.00 16.86
CA THR A 173 30.30 -11.31 17.65
C THR A 173 30.19 -10.42 18.88
N VAL A 174 31.27 -10.26 19.64
CA VAL A 174 31.31 -9.42 20.84
C VAL A 174 31.02 -7.96 20.49
N LEU A 175 31.69 -7.41 19.48
CA LEU A 175 31.47 -6.03 19.04
C LEU A 175 30.03 -5.84 18.56
N GLY A 176 29.51 -6.78 17.78
CA GLY A 176 28.13 -6.75 17.25
C GLY A 176 27.08 -6.76 18.35
N VAL A 177 27.16 -7.71 19.28
CA VAL A 177 26.20 -7.84 20.39
C VAL A 177 26.25 -6.61 21.30
N ILE A 178 27.45 -6.13 21.66
CA ILE A 178 27.60 -4.89 22.45
C ILE A 178 26.99 -3.70 21.72
N THR A 179 27.21 -3.61 20.40
CA THR A 179 26.64 -2.54 19.58
C THR A 179 25.11 -2.59 19.56
N VAL A 180 24.50 -3.77 19.38
CA VAL A 180 23.04 -3.94 19.44
C VAL A 180 22.49 -3.49 20.80
N ILE A 181 23.10 -3.96 21.90
CA ILE A 181 22.69 -3.58 23.26
C ILE A 181 22.80 -2.06 23.44
N CYS A 182 23.93 -1.46 23.05
CA CYS A 182 24.16 -0.02 23.13
C CYS A 182 23.10 0.78 22.36
N LEU A 183 22.77 0.37 21.12
CA LEU A 183 21.74 1.01 20.31
C LEU A 183 20.34 0.94 20.96
N LEU A 184 19.99 -0.20 21.55
CA LEU A 184 18.70 -0.38 22.24
C LEU A 184 18.64 0.46 23.53
N VAL A 185 19.73 0.53 24.29
CA VAL A 185 19.84 1.38 25.50
C VAL A 185 19.71 2.86 25.12
N LEU A 186 20.49 3.33 24.14
CA LEU A 186 20.44 4.72 23.65
C LEU A 186 19.06 5.10 23.11
N LYS A 187 18.32 4.15 22.53
CA LYS A 187 16.92 4.35 22.12
C LYS A 187 16.01 4.60 23.33
N LYS A 188 16.20 3.88 24.44
CA LYS A 188 15.37 4.02 25.66
C LYS A 188 15.73 5.27 26.48
N MET A 189 16.98 5.73 26.43
CA MET A 189 17.47 6.91 27.16
C MET A 189 16.77 8.23 26.79
N ASN A 190 16.11 8.31 25.62
CA ASN A 190 15.27 9.47 25.25
C ASN A 190 14.09 9.72 26.22
N SER A 191 13.77 8.76 27.10
CA SER A 191 12.71 8.89 28.11
C SER A 191 13.14 9.63 29.39
N ILE A 192 14.42 9.96 29.55
CA ILE A 192 14.94 10.61 30.77
C ILE A 192 14.61 12.11 30.73
N GLN A 193 13.88 12.59 31.74
CA GLN A 193 13.39 13.98 31.82
C GLN A 193 14.52 14.99 32.08
N ARG A 194 15.56 14.59 32.83
CA ARG A 194 16.73 15.42 33.14
C ARG A 194 17.66 15.43 31.91
N TRP A 195 18.14 16.60 31.49
CA TRP A 195 18.94 16.78 30.24
C TRP A 195 18.23 16.32 28.96
N ARG A 196 16.90 16.50 28.88
CA ARG A 196 16.06 16.03 27.76
C ARG A 196 16.58 16.42 26.37
N VAL A 197 17.13 17.63 26.21
CA VAL A 197 17.66 18.10 24.93
C VAL A 197 18.91 17.30 24.52
N PHE A 198 19.83 17.08 25.44
CA PHE A 198 21.05 16.30 25.20
C PHE A 198 20.73 14.85 24.84
N PHE A 199 19.93 14.15 25.66
CA PHE A 199 19.57 12.75 25.39
C PHE A 199 18.75 12.58 24.11
N ARG A 200 17.96 13.58 23.72
CA ARG A 200 17.25 13.58 22.43
C ARG A 200 18.24 13.54 21.27
N TYR A 201 19.23 14.42 21.23
CA TYR A 201 20.22 14.46 20.14
C TYR A 201 21.15 13.24 20.14
N LEU A 202 21.51 12.75 21.33
CA LEU A 202 22.29 11.52 21.49
C LEU A 202 21.52 10.31 20.94
N SER A 203 20.23 10.18 21.27
CA SER A 203 19.37 9.09 20.79
C SER A 203 19.07 9.19 19.28
N LEU A 204 18.96 10.41 18.74
CA LEU A 204 18.78 10.67 17.31
C LEU A 204 20.01 10.25 16.51
N SER A 205 21.21 10.48 17.05
CA SER A 205 22.48 10.20 16.36
C SER A 205 23.07 8.82 16.68
N ARG A 206 22.33 7.95 17.38
CA ARG A 206 22.84 6.66 17.90
C ARG A 206 23.46 5.75 16.83
N ASN A 207 22.90 5.74 15.63
CA ASN A 207 23.38 4.91 14.52
C ASN A 207 24.75 5.39 14.04
N ALA A 208 24.93 6.71 13.89
CA ALA A 208 26.19 7.31 13.52
C ALA A 208 27.26 7.13 14.60
N LEU A 209 26.88 7.35 15.87
CA LEU A 209 27.77 7.17 17.01
C LEU A 209 28.29 5.73 17.13
N ALA A 210 27.41 4.75 16.95
CA ALA A 210 27.80 3.33 16.94
C ALA A 210 28.86 3.06 15.87
N VAL A 211 28.63 3.50 14.63
CA VAL A 211 29.57 3.26 13.52
C VAL A 211 30.88 4.01 13.69
N ILE A 212 30.84 5.28 14.11
CA ILE A 212 32.05 6.06 14.39
C ILE A 212 32.85 5.40 15.52
N SER A 213 32.20 4.96 16.60
CA SER A 213 32.89 4.30 17.71
C SER A 213 33.55 2.97 17.30
N GLY A 214 32.88 2.15 16.49
CA GLY A 214 33.44 0.92 15.94
C GLY A 214 34.61 1.18 14.99
N THR A 215 34.50 2.21 14.15
CA THR A 215 35.56 2.62 13.21
C THR A 215 36.80 3.12 13.95
N VAL A 216 36.61 3.99 14.95
CA VAL A 216 37.71 4.48 15.79
C VAL A 216 38.38 3.32 16.53
N LEU A 217 37.61 2.41 17.12
CA LEU A 217 38.16 1.24 17.80
C LEU A 217 39.00 0.37 16.85
N ALA A 218 38.49 0.07 15.65
CA ALA A 218 39.21 -0.70 14.64
C ALA A 218 40.50 0.01 14.18
N TYR A 219 40.44 1.32 13.98
CA TYR A 219 41.60 2.13 13.60
C TYR A 219 42.68 2.17 14.69
N LEU A 220 42.28 2.34 15.96
CA LEU A 220 43.23 2.34 17.08
C LEU A 220 43.90 0.97 17.24
N LEU A 221 43.14 -0.14 17.14
CA LEU A 221 43.71 -1.48 17.21
C LEU A 221 44.66 -1.78 16.05
N PHE A 222 44.33 -1.34 14.84
CA PHE A 222 45.23 -1.44 13.70
C PHE A 222 46.53 -0.65 13.93
N THR A 223 46.43 0.59 14.45
CA THR A 223 47.60 1.46 14.63
C THR A 223 48.51 1.01 15.78
N PHE A 224 47.96 0.49 16.88
CA PHE A 224 48.73 0.14 18.07
C PHE A 224 49.21 -1.31 18.12
N ASN A 225 48.43 -2.25 17.55
CA ASN A 225 48.69 -3.67 17.68
C ASN A 225 48.90 -4.39 16.33
N ASP A 226 48.95 -3.67 15.20
CA ASP A 226 49.04 -4.20 13.83
C ASP A 226 48.04 -5.36 13.53
N THR A 227 46.92 -5.39 14.26
CA THR A 227 45.92 -6.45 14.18
C THR A 227 44.55 -5.86 13.92
N THR A 228 43.85 -6.43 12.93
CA THR A 228 42.43 -6.15 12.67
C THR A 228 41.63 -7.41 13.01
N PRO A 229 41.17 -7.57 14.26
CA PRO A 229 40.41 -8.75 14.66
C PRO A 229 38.98 -8.76 14.10
N PHE A 230 38.56 -7.69 13.43
CA PHE A 230 37.22 -7.51 12.90
C PHE A 230 37.18 -7.66 11.37
N THR A 231 36.07 -8.17 10.85
CA THR A 231 35.80 -8.12 9.41
C THR A 231 35.47 -6.68 8.99
N LEU A 232 36.41 -6.06 8.28
CA LEU A 232 36.28 -4.67 7.82
C LEU A 232 35.49 -4.56 6.52
N THR A 233 34.95 -3.36 6.28
CA THR A 233 34.15 -3.03 5.08
C THR A 233 35.00 -3.10 3.81
N GLY A 234 36.27 -2.71 3.89
CA GLY A 234 37.21 -2.74 2.75
C GLY A 234 37.21 -1.44 1.95
N ASN A 235 37.90 -1.44 0.81
CA ASN A 235 38.12 -0.22 0.03
C ASN A 235 36.82 0.39 -0.48
N VAL A 236 36.66 1.70 -0.27
CA VAL A 236 35.56 2.50 -0.83
C VAL A 236 36.17 3.49 -1.81
N VAL A 237 35.70 3.45 -3.06
CA VAL A 237 36.16 4.37 -4.10
C VAL A 237 35.89 5.80 -3.67
N SER A 238 36.96 6.61 -3.64
CA SER A 238 36.88 8.02 -3.27
C SER A 238 36.49 8.87 -4.47
N GLY A 239 35.76 9.96 -4.21
CA GLY A 239 35.39 10.93 -5.24
C GLY A 239 33.90 10.94 -5.55
N LEU A 240 33.51 11.92 -6.38
CA LEU A 240 32.14 12.07 -6.84
C LEU A 240 31.84 11.01 -7.91
N PRO A 241 30.64 10.42 -7.92
CA PRO A 241 30.27 9.48 -8.98
C PRO A 241 30.27 10.20 -10.34
N PRO A 242 30.76 9.55 -11.40
CA PRO A 242 30.70 10.12 -12.73
C PRO A 242 29.24 10.28 -13.16
N PHE A 243 28.90 11.44 -13.71
CA PHE A 243 27.60 11.66 -14.34
C PHE A 243 27.66 11.13 -15.78
N GLN A 244 27.06 9.97 -16.02
CA GLN A 244 27.06 9.31 -17.32
C GLN A 244 25.75 8.58 -17.55
N PRO A 245 25.23 8.52 -18.78
CA PRO A 245 24.04 7.72 -19.06
C PRO A 245 24.28 6.24 -18.70
N PRO A 246 23.23 5.50 -18.29
CA PRO A 246 23.38 4.10 -17.94
C PRO A 246 23.91 3.31 -19.15
N PRO A 247 24.94 2.46 -18.97
CA PRO A 247 25.54 1.72 -20.08
C PRO A 247 24.57 0.64 -20.58
N PHE A 248 24.47 0.50 -21.91
CA PHE A 248 23.71 -0.57 -22.56
C PHE A 248 24.54 -1.84 -22.81
N THR A 249 25.82 -1.83 -22.44
CA THR A 249 26.74 -2.96 -22.52
C THR A 249 27.67 -2.92 -21.32
N THR A 250 27.95 -4.07 -20.71
CA THR A 250 28.92 -4.17 -19.61
C THR A 250 29.92 -5.29 -19.89
N THR A 251 31.12 -5.18 -19.35
CA THR A 251 32.13 -6.25 -19.46
C THR A 251 32.21 -6.99 -18.14
N VAL A 252 31.77 -8.24 -18.10
CA VAL A 252 31.88 -9.13 -16.93
C VAL A 252 32.78 -10.29 -17.33
N ASN A 253 33.83 -10.57 -16.55
CA ASN A 253 34.78 -11.67 -16.83
C ASN A 253 35.42 -11.62 -18.25
N ASN A 254 35.78 -10.42 -18.74
CA ASN A 254 36.28 -10.17 -20.10
C ASN A 254 35.30 -10.50 -21.25
N GLU A 255 34.04 -10.81 -20.95
CA GLU A 255 32.99 -10.97 -21.95
C GLU A 255 32.09 -9.74 -21.97
N THR A 256 31.73 -9.30 -23.18
CA THR A 256 30.81 -8.16 -23.35
C THR A 256 29.38 -8.65 -23.26
N VAL A 257 28.71 -8.33 -22.17
CA VAL A 257 27.32 -8.65 -21.89
C VAL A 257 26.42 -7.58 -22.54
N PRO A 258 25.55 -7.95 -23.50
CA PRO A 258 24.61 -7.02 -24.12
C PRO A 258 23.42 -6.69 -23.20
N PHE A 259 22.75 -5.58 -23.48
CA PHE A 259 21.55 -5.14 -22.73
C PHE A 259 20.46 -6.21 -22.57
N SER A 260 20.26 -7.04 -23.60
CA SER A 260 19.26 -8.11 -23.57
C SER A 260 19.57 -9.16 -22.51
N GLU A 261 20.84 -9.45 -22.28
CA GLU A 261 21.29 -10.38 -21.24
C GLU A 261 21.21 -9.73 -19.86
N MET A 262 21.58 -8.44 -19.74
CA MET A 262 21.40 -7.69 -18.50
C MET A 262 19.93 -7.69 -18.03
N ILE A 263 18.97 -7.48 -18.95
CA ILE A 263 17.53 -7.59 -18.69
C ILE A 263 17.15 -9.00 -18.24
N LYS A 264 17.69 -10.04 -18.91
CA LYS A 264 17.42 -11.43 -18.53
C LYS A 264 17.95 -11.76 -17.13
N THR A 265 19.12 -11.24 -16.76
CA THR A 265 19.70 -11.40 -15.42
C THR A 265 18.81 -10.76 -14.34
N LEU A 266 18.18 -9.63 -14.64
CA LEU A 266 17.21 -8.99 -13.73
C LEU A 266 15.90 -9.78 -13.59
N GLY A 267 15.51 -10.57 -14.60
CA GLY A 267 14.37 -11.47 -14.55
C GLY A 267 13.05 -10.79 -14.13
N SER A 268 12.37 -11.36 -13.13
CA SER A 268 11.15 -10.80 -12.52
C SER A 268 11.39 -9.49 -11.76
N GLY A 269 12.64 -9.22 -11.37
CA GLY A 269 13.07 -8.01 -10.66
C GLY A 269 12.71 -6.71 -11.39
N ILE A 270 12.61 -6.74 -12.72
CA ILE A 270 12.21 -5.59 -13.55
C ILE A 270 10.82 -5.06 -13.15
N VAL A 271 9.90 -5.96 -12.81
CA VAL A 271 8.54 -5.59 -12.40
C VAL A 271 8.44 -5.52 -10.87
N ALA A 272 9.11 -6.44 -10.17
CA ALA A 272 9.02 -6.53 -8.72
C ALA A 272 9.65 -5.30 -8.02
N ILE A 273 10.85 -4.86 -8.44
CA ILE A 273 11.56 -3.76 -7.77
C ILE A 273 10.77 -2.44 -7.84
N PRO A 274 10.27 -1.98 -9.00
CA PRO A 274 9.45 -0.76 -9.06
C PRO A 274 8.15 -0.89 -8.27
N LEU A 275 7.46 -2.02 -8.37
CA LEU A 275 6.21 -2.25 -7.64
C LEU A 275 6.44 -2.15 -6.13
N VAL A 276 7.42 -2.89 -5.60
CA VAL A 276 7.77 -2.86 -4.18
C VAL A 276 8.21 -1.47 -3.75
N SER A 277 9.03 -0.78 -4.55
CA SER A 277 9.49 0.57 -4.23
C SER A 277 8.32 1.57 -4.12
N ILE A 278 7.34 1.48 -5.02
CA ILE A 278 6.13 2.31 -4.97
C ILE A 278 5.32 2.01 -3.71
N LEU A 279 5.13 0.73 -3.39
CA LEU A 279 4.32 0.31 -2.25
C LEU A 279 4.95 0.74 -0.93
N GLU A 280 6.26 0.56 -0.78
CA GLU A 280 6.98 0.99 0.41
C GLU A 280 6.94 2.52 0.55
N SER A 281 7.23 3.27 -0.52
CA SER A 281 7.17 4.73 -0.51
C SER A 281 5.77 5.24 -0.10
N VAL A 282 4.71 4.67 -0.68
CA VAL A 282 3.33 5.05 -0.35
C VAL A 282 2.96 4.63 1.08
N ALA A 283 3.43 3.48 1.57
CA ALA A 283 3.21 3.05 2.94
C ALA A 283 3.88 4.00 3.95
N VAL A 284 5.14 4.38 3.71
CA VAL A 284 5.87 5.38 4.51
C VAL A 284 5.13 6.71 4.51
N ALA A 285 4.75 7.20 3.32
CA ALA A 285 4.05 8.46 3.17
C ALA A 285 2.70 8.44 3.93
N LYS A 286 1.89 7.37 3.80
CA LYS A 286 0.64 7.20 4.54
C LYS A 286 0.86 7.15 6.06
N ALA A 287 1.86 6.41 6.52
CA ALA A 287 2.16 6.26 7.94
C ALA A 287 2.48 7.61 8.59
N PHE A 288 3.37 8.39 8.00
CA PHE A 288 3.80 9.68 8.56
C PHE A 288 2.80 10.82 8.32
N CYS A 289 2.03 10.79 7.23
CA CYS A 289 0.96 11.76 6.99
C CYS A 289 -0.16 11.63 8.05
N LYS A 290 -0.51 10.38 8.45
CA LYS A 290 -1.48 10.12 9.52
C LYS A 290 -1.02 10.63 10.90
N TYR A 291 0.28 10.55 11.20
CA TYR A 291 0.86 11.03 12.46
C TYR A 291 0.93 12.56 12.54
N TYR A 292 1.25 13.24 11.44
CA TYR A 292 1.36 14.71 11.39
C TYR A 292 0.04 15.43 11.73
N PHE A 293 -1.10 14.79 11.46
CA PHE A 293 -2.42 15.40 11.59
C PHE A 293 -3.19 15.08 12.87
N LYS A 294 -2.71 14.16 13.71
CA LYS A 294 -3.35 13.83 15.00
C LYS A 294 -3.27 14.98 16.02
N GLY A 295 -2.38 15.96 15.81
CA GLY A 295 -2.14 17.10 16.72
C GLY A 295 -2.68 18.46 16.28
N LEU A 296 -3.21 18.59 15.06
CA LEU A 296 -3.62 19.90 14.50
C LEU A 296 -5.14 19.94 14.28
N ARG A 297 -5.86 20.72 15.09
CA ARG A 297 -7.30 21.05 14.90
C ARG A 297 -7.62 21.66 13.51
N LYS A 298 -6.60 22.03 12.70
CA LYS A 298 -6.70 22.55 11.32
C LYS A 298 -6.31 21.55 10.22
N ALA A 299 -6.20 20.27 10.53
CA ALA A 299 -5.83 19.17 9.63
C ALA A 299 -6.92 18.75 8.60
N LYS A 300 -7.85 19.62 8.22
CA LYS A 300 -8.88 19.24 7.24
C LYS A 300 -8.21 19.04 5.86
N GLY A 301 -7.97 17.77 5.48
CA GLY A 301 -7.92 17.34 4.07
C GLY A 301 -6.56 17.39 3.34
N LYS A 302 -5.43 17.14 4.00
CA LYS A 302 -4.17 16.87 3.29
C LYS A 302 -3.92 15.36 3.23
N THR A 303 -4.31 14.77 2.11
CA THR A 303 -4.07 13.38 1.69
C THR A 303 -2.66 13.26 1.05
N VAL A 304 -2.17 12.04 0.81
CA VAL A 304 -0.88 11.76 0.12
C VAL A 304 -1.14 11.49 -1.36
N ASP A 305 -0.32 12.02 -2.27
CA ASP A 305 -0.46 11.82 -3.74
C ASP A 305 0.26 10.55 -4.14
N ALA A 306 -0.43 9.43 -4.36
CA ALA A 306 0.33 8.28 -4.87
C ALA A 306 0.84 8.54 -6.27
N THR A 307 0.09 9.26 -7.13
CA THR A 307 0.52 9.50 -8.50
C THR A 307 1.74 10.42 -8.54
N GLN A 308 1.74 11.51 -7.79
CA GLN A 308 2.89 12.40 -7.72
C GLN A 308 4.06 11.78 -6.93
N GLU A 309 3.81 10.98 -5.89
CA GLU A 309 4.89 10.22 -5.22
C GLU A 309 5.48 9.15 -6.14
N MET A 310 4.68 8.49 -6.98
CA MET A 310 5.16 7.57 -8.02
C MET A 310 6.02 8.29 -9.05
N ILE A 311 5.60 9.49 -9.50
CA ILE A 311 6.39 10.31 -10.44
C ILE A 311 7.69 10.76 -9.78
N ALA A 312 7.64 11.26 -8.55
CA ALA A 312 8.82 11.68 -7.81
C ALA A 312 9.80 10.51 -7.64
N LEU A 313 9.31 9.36 -7.22
CA LEU A 313 10.11 8.15 -7.07
C LEU A 313 10.69 7.65 -8.41
N GLY A 314 9.91 7.72 -9.48
CA GLY A 314 10.36 7.40 -10.84
C GLY A 314 11.49 8.32 -11.28
N MET A 315 11.32 9.64 -11.13
CA MET A 315 12.36 10.62 -11.45
C MET A 315 13.62 10.43 -10.59
N CYS A 316 13.47 10.12 -9.31
CA CYS A 316 14.58 9.80 -8.41
C CYS A 316 15.40 8.61 -8.93
N ASN A 317 14.75 7.53 -9.38
CA ASN A 317 15.42 6.34 -9.89
C ASN A 317 16.01 6.54 -11.31
N ILE A 318 15.28 7.24 -12.19
CA ILE A 318 15.77 7.57 -13.54
C ILE A 318 17.05 8.40 -13.42
N MET A 319 17.02 9.49 -12.65
CA MET A 319 18.20 10.35 -12.46
C MET A 319 19.30 9.64 -11.64
N GLY A 320 18.92 8.74 -10.72
CA GLY A 320 19.86 7.87 -10.02
C GLY A 320 20.69 7.00 -10.96
N SER A 321 20.10 6.50 -12.05
CA SER A 321 20.83 5.68 -13.04
C SER A 321 22.01 6.42 -13.69
N PHE A 322 21.96 7.76 -13.77
CA PHE A 322 23.03 8.58 -14.34
C PHE A 322 24.25 8.73 -13.42
N VAL A 323 24.13 8.33 -12.15
CA VAL A 323 25.20 8.43 -11.14
C VAL A 323 25.54 7.07 -10.53
N LEU A 324 25.22 5.99 -11.26
CA LEU A 324 25.43 4.61 -10.83
C LEU A 324 24.74 4.28 -9.49
N SER A 325 23.57 4.88 -9.24
CA SER A 325 22.77 4.60 -8.05
C SER A 325 22.12 3.22 -8.14
N MET A 326 22.10 2.49 -7.02
CA MET A 326 21.13 1.41 -6.83
C MET A 326 19.68 1.94 -6.83
N PRO A 327 18.67 1.07 -7.08
CA PRO A 327 17.27 1.45 -6.91
C PRO A 327 16.99 1.99 -5.51
N ILE A 328 16.20 3.07 -5.45
CA ILE A 328 15.83 3.76 -4.22
C ILE A 328 14.33 3.77 -3.99
N THR A 329 13.96 3.84 -2.72
CA THR A 329 12.58 3.85 -2.21
C THR A 329 12.48 4.71 -0.95
N GLY A 330 11.25 4.93 -0.47
CA GLY A 330 11.01 5.60 0.81
C GLY A 330 11.52 4.77 1.99
N SER A 331 12.10 5.43 3.00
CA SER A 331 12.68 4.74 4.17
C SER A 331 11.90 5.05 5.45
N PHE A 332 11.34 4.02 6.10
CA PHE A 332 10.65 4.17 7.39
C PHE A 332 11.54 4.75 8.48
N THR A 333 12.77 4.22 8.61
CA THR A 333 13.68 4.60 9.70
C THR A 333 14.20 6.03 9.52
N ARG A 334 14.62 6.40 8.31
CA ARG A 334 15.09 7.76 8.00
C ARG A 334 13.97 8.79 8.09
N THR A 335 12.77 8.45 7.61
CA THR A 335 11.60 9.35 7.73
C THR A 335 11.17 9.54 9.18
N ALA A 336 11.27 8.50 10.02
CA ALA A 336 11.05 8.62 11.46
C ALA A 336 12.04 9.58 12.14
N VAL A 337 13.33 9.45 11.81
CA VAL A 337 14.39 10.35 12.32
C VAL A 337 14.17 11.77 11.81
N ASN A 338 13.82 11.94 10.54
CA ASN A 338 13.53 13.23 9.92
C ASN A 338 12.36 13.95 10.63
N ASN A 339 11.26 13.23 10.86
CA ASN A 339 10.09 13.74 11.54
C ASN A 339 10.37 14.08 13.02
N THR A 340 11.10 13.22 13.73
CA THR A 340 11.47 13.46 15.14
C THR A 340 12.52 14.55 15.31
N SER A 341 13.31 14.84 14.27
CA SER A 341 14.24 15.98 14.21
C SER A 341 13.53 17.31 13.95
N GLY A 342 12.24 17.28 13.58
CA GLY A 342 11.42 18.48 13.41
C GLY A 342 11.49 19.10 12.01
N VAL A 343 11.80 18.30 10.97
CA VAL A 343 11.79 18.77 9.59
C VAL A 343 10.48 19.47 9.23
N ARG A 344 10.58 20.54 8.44
CA ARG A 344 9.44 21.36 8.01
C ARG A 344 9.20 21.26 6.51
N THR A 345 10.26 21.09 5.72
CA THR A 345 10.16 21.02 4.25
C THR A 345 11.05 19.95 3.63
N THR A 346 10.89 19.70 2.33
CA THR A 346 11.75 18.78 1.58
C THR A 346 13.20 19.28 1.46
N LEU A 347 13.49 20.54 1.85
CA LEU A 347 14.86 21.09 1.90
C LEU A 347 15.79 20.29 2.83
N GLY A 348 15.26 19.67 3.89
CA GLY A 348 16.05 18.78 4.75
C GLY A 348 16.76 17.68 3.98
N GLY A 349 16.14 17.16 2.90
CA GLY A 349 16.76 16.19 2.02
C GLY A 349 17.99 16.75 1.28
N VAL A 350 17.97 18.02 0.86
CA VAL A 350 19.13 18.64 0.19
C VAL A 350 20.35 18.66 1.10
N PHE A 351 20.18 19.01 2.38
CA PHE A 351 21.27 18.97 3.36
C PHE A 351 21.79 17.54 3.57
N THR A 352 20.90 16.53 3.60
CA THR A 352 21.29 15.12 3.61
C THR A 352 22.14 14.75 2.40
N GLY A 353 21.72 15.14 1.19
CA GLY A 353 22.45 14.87 -0.04
C GLY A 353 23.83 15.53 -0.08
N ILE A 354 23.93 16.80 0.34
CA ILE A 354 25.21 17.52 0.45
C ILE A 354 26.15 16.81 1.43
N LEU A 355 25.66 16.39 2.60
CA LEU A 355 26.48 15.70 3.58
C LEU A 355 27.04 14.38 3.02
N ILE A 356 26.23 13.63 2.27
CA ILE A 356 26.66 12.37 1.63
C ILE A 356 27.74 12.63 0.58
N LEU A 357 27.59 13.67 -0.24
CA LEU A 357 28.62 14.07 -1.20
C LEU A 357 29.93 14.48 -0.52
N LEU A 358 29.85 15.26 0.57
CA LEU A 358 31.03 15.60 1.38
C LEU A 358 31.67 14.35 1.98
N ALA A 359 30.87 13.40 2.44
CA ALA A 359 31.37 12.14 2.99
C ALA A 359 32.09 11.29 1.93
N LEU A 360 31.56 11.22 0.70
CA LEU A 360 32.22 10.56 -0.43
C LEU A 360 33.52 11.25 -0.85
N GLY A 361 33.54 12.58 -0.82
CA GLY A 361 34.71 13.37 -1.20
C GLY A 361 35.85 13.33 -0.17
N PHE A 362 35.52 13.32 1.12
CA PHE A 362 36.51 13.52 2.19
C PHE A 362 36.67 12.34 3.16
N LEU A 363 35.66 11.49 3.35
CA LEU A 363 35.68 10.42 4.37
C LEU A 363 35.77 9.00 3.79
N ALA A 364 35.84 8.84 2.47
CA ALA A 364 35.86 7.52 1.83
C ALA A 364 37.00 6.61 2.32
N GLN A 365 38.19 7.16 2.56
CA GLN A 365 39.31 6.39 3.11
C GLN A 365 39.04 5.90 4.54
N THR A 366 38.32 6.68 5.34
CA THR A 366 37.94 6.29 6.71
C THR A 366 36.96 5.12 6.72
N PHE A 367 36.14 4.98 5.68
CA PHE A 367 35.15 3.90 5.58
C PHE A 367 35.77 2.50 5.48
N TYR A 368 37.05 2.40 5.08
CA TYR A 368 37.79 1.14 5.10
C TYR A 368 37.72 0.45 6.47
N PHE A 369 37.88 1.23 7.54
CA PHE A 369 37.95 0.73 8.91
C PHE A 369 36.58 0.46 9.56
N ILE A 370 35.46 0.64 8.84
CA ILE A 370 34.14 0.35 9.40
C ILE A 370 34.01 -1.18 9.60
N PRO A 371 33.76 -1.67 10.82
CA PRO A 371 33.50 -3.09 11.04
C PRO A 371 32.13 -3.49 10.47
N LYS A 372 32.08 -4.57 9.68
CA LYS A 372 30.84 -5.10 9.10
C LYS A 372 29.83 -5.50 10.18
N THR A 373 30.31 -6.03 11.31
CA THR A 373 29.47 -6.36 12.47
C THR A 373 28.75 -5.15 13.08
N THR A 374 29.38 -3.97 13.09
CA THR A 374 28.75 -2.74 13.59
C THR A 374 27.63 -2.28 12.66
N LEU A 375 27.81 -2.41 11.34
CA LEU A 375 26.75 -2.14 10.35
C LEU A 375 25.58 -3.12 10.48
N ALA A 376 25.89 -4.42 10.65
CA ALA A 376 24.90 -5.47 10.87
C ALA A 376 24.06 -5.20 12.13
N ALA A 377 24.71 -4.79 13.24
CA ALA A 377 24.05 -4.40 14.48
C ALA A 377 23.09 -3.22 14.29
N VAL A 378 23.47 -2.20 13.51
CA VAL A 378 22.61 -1.05 13.18
C VAL A 378 21.38 -1.50 12.38
N ILE A 379 21.55 -2.40 11.39
CA ILE A 379 20.44 -2.95 10.62
C ILE A 379 19.52 -3.78 11.51
N LEU A 380 20.05 -4.68 12.35
CA LEU A 380 19.25 -5.51 13.26
C LEU A 380 18.39 -4.65 14.19
N ALA A 381 18.99 -3.64 14.83
CA ALA A 381 18.27 -2.73 15.72
C ALA A 381 17.14 -1.95 14.99
N ALA A 382 17.33 -1.65 13.70
CA ALA A 382 16.31 -1.04 12.86
C ALA A 382 15.17 -2.02 12.52
N MET A 383 15.47 -3.24 12.09
CA MET A 383 14.48 -4.24 11.66
C MET A 383 13.53 -4.65 12.78
N PHE A 384 14.00 -4.76 14.03
CA PHE A 384 13.13 -5.01 15.19
C PHE A 384 12.00 -4.00 15.35
N SER A 385 12.23 -2.75 14.92
CA SER A 385 11.22 -1.69 15.02
C SER A 385 10.25 -1.66 13.83
N MET A 386 10.53 -2.43 12.78
CA MET A 386 9.76 -2.47 11.53
C MET A 386 8.73 -3.61 11.50
N VAL A 387 8.89 -4.64 12.34
CA VAL A 387 7.92 -5.74 12.47
C VAL A 387 6.62 -5.22 13.12
N GLU A 388 5.47 -5.40 12.45
CA GLU A 388 4.18 -4.83 12.85
C GLU A 388 3.37 -5.72 13.82
N TYR A 389 3.99 -6.16 14.92
CA TYR A 389 3.34 -7.06 15.90
C TYR A 389 2.06 -6.47 16.53
N GLU A 390 1.99 -5.16 16.72
CA GLU A 390 0.80 -4.50 17.27
C GLU A 390 -0.43 -4.61 16.36
N LEU A 391 -0.22 -4.59 15.04
CA LEU A 391 -1.31 -4.69 14.08
C LEU A 391 -1.89 -6.11 14.10
N LEU A 392 -1.02 -7.13 14.12
CA LEU A 392 -1.44 -8.52 14.19
C LEU A 392 -2.37 -8.76 15.40
N PHE A 393 -2.01 -8.24 16.57
CA PHE A 393 -2.84 -8.34 17.77
C PHE A 393 -4.19 -7.61 17.62
N LYS A 394 -4.21 -6.43 16.98
CA LYS A 394 -5.45 -5.69 16.69
C LYS A 394 -6.35 -6.48 15.73
N LEU A 395 -5.81 -7.01 14.63
CA LEU A 395 -6.55 -7.83 13.67
C LEU A 395 -7.15 -9.07 14.33
N TRP A 396 -6.37 -9.76 15.17
CA TRP A 396 -6.82 -10.95 15.90
C TRP A 396 -8.02 -10.66 16.82
N ARG A 397 -8.00 -9.51 17.50
CA ARG A 397 -9.09 -9.11 18.42
C ARG A 397 -10.32 -8.56 17.69
N THR A 398 -10.16 -7.97 16.51
CA THR A 398 -11.28 -7.38 15.75
C THR A 398 -11.96 -8.39 14.84
N ARG A 399 -11.25 -8.97 13.87
CA ARG A 399 -11.82 -9.91 12.90
C ARG A 399 -10.77 -10.92 12.48
N ARG A 400 -10.82 -12.13 13.06
CA ARG A 400 -9.83 -13.20 12.84
C ARG A 400 -9.59 -13.56 11.36
N ILE A 401 -10.60 -13.36 10.50
CA ILE A 401 -10.45 -13.65 9.07
C ILE A 401 -9.44 -12.73 8.37
N GLU A 402 -9.21 -11.51 8.90
CA GLU A 402 -8.24 -10.56 8.34
C GLU A 402 -6.80 -10.89 8.73
N VAL A 403 -6.60 -11.82 9.67
CA VAL A 403 -5.27 -12.37 10.00
C VAL A 403 -4.77 -13.28 8.88
N LEU A 404 -5.67 -13.89 8.10
CA LEU A 404 -5.28 -14.85 7.07
C LEU A 404 -4.47 -14.20 5.93
N PRO A 405 -4.90 -13.09 5.30
CA PRO A 405 -4.07 -12.39 4.31
C PRO A 405 -2.71 -11.96 4.87
N PHE A 406 -2.65 -11.50 6.14
CA PHE A 406 -1.38 -11.16 6.79
C PHE A 406 -0.45 -12.37 6.88
N MET A 407 -0.94 -13.49 7.42
CA MET A 407 -0.13 -14.70 7.64
C MET A 407 0.30 -15.36 6.33
N VAL A 408 -0.59 -15.42 5.33
CA VAL A 408 -0.26 -15.97 4.02
C VAL A 408 0.80 -15.11 3.33
N THR A 409 0.66 -13.79 3.37
CA THR A 409 1.67 -12.88 2.80
C THR A 409 3.01 -13.06 3.51
N LEU A 410 3.02 -13.09 4.85
CA LEU A 410 4.24 -13.24 5.64
C LEU A 410 4.97 -14.54 5.33
N ILE A 411 4.25 -15.68 5.35
CA ILE A 411 4.85 -16.99 5.12
C ILE A 411 5.33 -17.12 3.67
N ALA A 412 4.51 -16.70 2.70
CA ALA A 412 4.89 -16.77 1.29
C ALA A 412 6.12 -15.90 0.99
N CYS A 413 6.23 -14.71 1.59
CA CYS A 413 7.40 -13.85 1.46
C CYS A 413 8.68 -14.48 2.03
N LEU A 414 8.59 -15.17 3.18
CA LEU A 414 9.75 -15.80 3.83
C LEU A 414 10.24 -17.04 3.07
N LEU A 415 9.32 -17.82 2.48
CA LEU A 415 9.65 -19.11 1.87
C LEU A 415 9.90 -19.04 0.36
N LEU A 416 9.14 -18.21 -0.34
CA LEU A 416 9.17 -18.14 -1.81
C LEU A 416 9.88 -16.88 -2.31
N GLY A 417 10.26 -15.97 -1.41
CA GLY A 417 10.80 -14.65 -1.76
C GLY A 417 9.74 -13.55 -1.75
N LEU A 418 10.21 -12.32 -1.58
CA LEU A 418 9.36 -11.13 -1.39
C LEU A 418 8.45 -10.84 -2.59
N GLU A 419 8.93 -11.10 -3.81
CA GLU A 419 8.20 -10.86 -5.06
C GLU A 419 6.98 -11.77 -5.23
N TYR A 420 7.12 -13.07 -4.99
CA TYR A 420 6.01 -14.02 -5.07
C TYR A 420 5.07 -13.86 -3.88
N GLY A 421 5.63 -13.62 -2.69
CA GLY A 421 4.84 -13.47 -1.47
C GLY A 421 3.84 -12.32 -1.52
N ILE A 422 4.21 -11.17 -2.10
CA ILE A 422 3.30 -10.03 -2.23
C ILE A 422 2.18 -10.30 -3.25
N VAL A 423 2.49 -10.96 -4.38
CA VAL A 423 1.49 -11.32 -5.40
C VAL A 423 0.47 -12.30 -4.81
N ILE A 424 0.92 -13.32 -4.08
CA ILE A 424 0.06 -14.29 -3.40
C ILE A 424 -0.81 -13.57 -2.35
N GLY A 425 -0.21 -12.69 -1.55
CA GLY A 425 -0.93 -11.90 -0.54
C GLY A 425 -2.05 -11.04 -1.11
N VAL A 426 -1.75 -10.31 -2.19
CA VAL A 426 -2.74 -9.50 -2.92
C VAL A 426 -3.82 -10.39 -3.53
N GLY A 427 -3.44 -11.51 -4.15
CA GLY A 427 -4.38 -12.47 -4.72
C GLY A 427 -5.37 -13.00 -3.70
N VAL A 428 -4.89 -13.43 -2.52
CA VAL A 428 -5.75 -13.88 -1.41
C VAL A 428 -6.67 -12.76 -0.93
N ASN A 429 -6.17 -11.53 -0.79
CA ASN A 429 -7.00 -10.40 -0.39
C ASN A 429 -8.10 -10.09 -1.42
N ILE A 430 -7.80 -10.15 -2.72
CA ILE A 430 -8.79 -9.99 -3.80
C ILE A 430 -9.83 -11.12 -3.74
N LEU A 431 -9.41 -12.37 -3.53
CA LEU A 431 -10.32 -13.51 -3.39
C LEU A 431 -11.28 -13.32 -2.21
N PHE A 432 -10.83 -12.75 -1.09
CA PHE A 432 -11.72 -12.42 0.03
C PHE A 432 -12.78 -11.39 -0.34
N VAL A 433 -12.37 -10.31 -1.02
CA VAL A 433 -13.30 -9.29 -1.49
C VAL A 433 -14.31 -9.92 -2.45
N LEU A 434 -13.84 -10.66 -3.46
CA LEU A 434 -14.69 -11.35 -4.43
C LEU A 434 -15.66 -12.33 -3.76
N TYR A 435 -15.21 -13.12 -2.78
CA TYR A 435 -16.07 -14.03 -2.04
C TYR A 435 -17.16 -13.28 -1.26
N SER A 436 -16.82 -12.17 -0.60
CA SER A 436 -17.78 -11.34 0.12
C SER A 436 -18.79 -10.66 -0.81
N THR A 437 -18.37 -10.25 -2.01
CA THR A 437 -19.26 -9.69 -3.03
C THR A 437 -20.16 -10.76 -3.65
N ALA A 438 -19.64 -11.96 -3.94
CA ALA A 438 -20.40 -13.06 -4.55
C ALA A 438 -21.43 -13.70 -3.61
N ARG A 439 -21.27 -13.54 -2.29
CA ARG A 439 -22.18 -14.09 -1.27
C ARG A 439 -22.73 -13.01 -0.34
N PRO A 440 -23.59 -12.11 -0.87
CA PRO A 440 -24.27 -11.09 -0.05
C PRO A 440 -25.09 -11.73 1.06
N SER A 441 -25.25 -11.01 2.18
CA SER A 441 -26.24 -11.37 3.17
C SER A 441 -27.62 -11.06 2.60
N THR A 442 -28.55 -11.98 2.83
CA THR A 442 -29.93 -11.86 2.34
C THR A 442 -30.88 -12.05 3.51
N PRO A 443 -30.95 -11.07 4.44
CA PRO A 443 -32.02 -11.00 5.41
C PRO A 443 -33.37 -11.28 4.75
N HIS A 444 -34.12 -12.21 5.33
CA HIS A 444 -35.45 -12.58 4.86
C HIS A 444 -36.36 -12.79 6.06
N ASP A 445 -37.57 -12.26 5.96
CA ASP A 445 -38.61 -12.41 6.97
C ASP A 445 -39.93 -12.75 6.26
N ILE A 446 -40.72 -13.64 6.87
CA ILE A 446 -42.11 -13.86 6.46
C ILE A 446 -42.99 -13.01 7.38
N ARG A 447 -43.81 -12.15 6.78
CA ARG A 447 -44.75 -11.29 7.50
C ARG A 447 -46.17 -11.57 7.03
N LYS A 448 -47.11 -11.66 7.96
CA LYS A 448 -48.53 -11.77 7.65
C LYS A 448 -49.15 -10.36 7.70
N ILE A 449 -49.60 -9.86 6.55
CA ILE A 449 -50.17 -8.52 6.37
C ILE A 449 -51.52 -8.68 5.70
N SER A 450 -52.59 -8.18 6.34
CA SER A 450 -53.95 -8.23 5.78
C SER A 450 -54.37 -9.63 5.28
N ASP A 451 -54.06 -10.66 6.08
CA ASP A 451 -54.30 -12.09 5.78
C ASP A 451 -53.47 -12.71 4.65
N THR A 452 -52.56 -11.93 4.06
CA THR A 452 -51.59 -12.39 3.06
C THR A 452 -50.23 -12.65 3.71
N GLU A 453 -49.67 -13.84 3.50
CA GLU A 453 -48.28 -14.13 3.85
C GLU A 453 -47.34 -13.58 2.76
N VAL A 454 -46.39 -12.76 3.20
CA VAL A 454 -45.44 -12.05 2.36
C VAL A 454 -44.02 -12.41 2.78
N LEU A 455 -43.21 -12.89 1.84
CA LEU A 455 -41.78 -13.14 2.03
C LEU A 455 -41.02 -11.90 1.58
N VAL A 456 -40.42 -11.18 2.52
CA VAL A 456 -39.59 -10.01 2.22
C VAL A 456 -38.14 -10.43 2.22
N VAL A 457 -37.45 -10.32 1.08
CA VAL A 457 -36.00 -10.56 0.97
C VAL A 457 -35.30 -9.25 0.69
N SER A 458 -34.34 -8.88 1.55
CA SER A 458 -33.60 -7.63 1.45
C SER A 458 -32.11 -7.91 1.29
N PRO A 459 -31.54 -7.87 0.06
CA PRO A 459 -30.07 -7.89 -0.09
C PRO A 459 -29.42 -6.72 0.65
N ASP A 460 -28.27 -6.96 1.28
CA ASP A 460 -27.51 -5.96 2.04
C ASP A 460 -26.55 -5.10 1.18
N GLN A 461 -26.36 -5.46 -0.09
CA GLN A 461 -25.47 -4.79 -1.03
C GLN A 461 -25.98 -4.87 -2.48
N SER A 462 -25.32 -4.14 -3.39
CA SER A 462 -25.58 -4.19 -4.83
C SER A 462 -25.39 -5.60 -5.40
N LEU A 463 -26.20 -5.96 -6.39
CA LEU A 463 -26.13 -7.26 -7.06
C LEU A 463 -25.31 -7.15 -8.33
N VAL A 464 -24.12 -7.72 -8.30
CA VAL A 464 -23.21 -7.82 -9.46
C VAL A 464 -23.28 -9.24 -10.01
N PHE A 465 -22.77 -9.47 -11.23
CA PHE A 465 -22.80 -10.76 -11.92
C PHE A 465 -22.33 -11.93 -11.04
N SER A 466 -21.34 -11.68 -10.17
CA SER A 466 -20.78 -12.68 -9.26
C SER A 466 -21.76 -13.14 -8.17
N ALA A 467 -22.73 -12.30 -7.80
CA ALA A 467 -23.74 -12.59 -6.78
C ALA A 467 -25.09 -13.03 -7.36
N ALA A 468 -25.34 -12.72 -8.63
CA ALA A 468 -26.65 -12.83 -9.28
C ALA A 468 -27.30 -14.21 -9.15
N GLU A 469 -26.57 -15.26 -9.53
CA GLU A 469 -27.07 -16.64 -9.54
C GLU A 469 -27.29 -17.17 -8.12
N ASN A 470 -26.35 -16.88 -7.21
CA ASN A 470 -26.48 -17.25 -5.79
C ASN A 470 -27.66 -16.52 -5.11
N PHE A 471 -27.89 -15.25 -5.44
CA PHE A 471 -29.04 -14.51 -4.95
C PHE A 471 -30.35 -15.13 -5.45
N LYS A 472 -30.45 -15.40 -6.76
CA LYS A 472 -31.59 -16.12 -7.37
C LYS A 472 -31.86 -17.45 -6.66
N TYR A 473 -30.82 -18.27 -6.49
CA TYR A 473 -30.92 -19.56 -5.81
C TYR A 473 -31.44 -19.43 -4.38
N LYS A 474 -30.94 -18.45 -3.61
CA LYS A 474 -31.41 -18.22 -2.24
C LYS A 474 -32.89 -17.81 -2.20
N VAL A 475 -33.33 -16.92 -3.07
CA VAL A 475 -34.75 -16.51 -3.13
C VAL A 475 -35.65 -17.71 -3.43
N LEU A 476 -35.27 -18.55 -4.40
CA LEU A 476 -36.00 -19.78 -4.71
C LEU A 476 -36.02 -20.74 -3.52
N LYS A 477 -34.88 -20.94 -2.84
CA LYS A 477 -34.78 -21.78 -1.65
C LYS A 477 -35.66 -21.26 -0.49
N TYR A 478 -35.68 -19.94 -0.26
CA TYR A 478 -36.55 -19.34 0.75
C TYR A 478 -38.03 -19.51 0.41
N THR A 479 -38.37 -19.43 -0.88
CA THR A 479 -39.74 -19.64 -1.36
C THR A 479 -40.19 -21.09 -1.18
N LEU A 480 -39.33 -22.06 -1.48
CA LEU A 480 -39.62 -23.49 -1.32
C LEU A 480 -39.76 -23.92 0.15
N ASN A 481 -39.05 -23.25 1.06
CA ASN A 481 -39.12 -23.52 2.49
C ASN A 481 -40.24 -22.72 3.20
N ALA A 482 -40.91 -21.82 2.49
CA ALA A 482 -42.00 -21.02 3.04
C ALA A 482 -43.32 -21.84 3.05
N PRO A 483 -44.30 -21.44 3.88
CA PRO A 483 -45.62 -22.08 3.88
C PRO A 483 -46.29 -22.01 2.51
N ASP A 484 -47.11 -23.01 2.17
CA ASP A 484 -47.85 -23.05 0.90
C ASP A 484 -48.79 -21.84 0.71
N THR A 485 -49.24 -21.25 1.82
CA THR A 485 -50.06 -20.03 1.90
C THR A 485 -49.35 -18.75 1.45
N LEU A 486 -48.01 -18.76 1.28
CA LEU A 486 -47.25 -17.65 0.73
C LEU A 486 -47.77 -17.30 -0.66
N SER A 487 -48.20 -16.07 -0.91
CA SER A 487 -48.69 -15.67 -2.24
C SER A 487 -47.87 -14.56 -2.89
N LEU A 488 -47.16 -13.77 -2.08
CA LEU A 488 -46.39 -12.61 -2.53
C LEU A 488 -44.95 -12.65 -2.00
N ILE A 489 -44.00 -12.43 -2.91
CA ILE A 489 -42.58 -12.28 -2.60
C ILE A 489 -42.19 -10.84 -2.92
N VAL A 490 -41.57 -10.17 -1.95
CA VAL A 490 -41.13 -8.79 -2.06
C VAL A 490 -39.61 -8.74 -1.99
N LEU A 491 -38.97 -8.27 -3.07
CA LEU A 491 -37.53 -8.00 -3.09
C LEU A 491 -37.28 -6.53 -2.77
N ASN A 492 -36.80 -6.27 -1.55
CA ASN A 492 -36.53 -4.92 -1.09
C ASN A 492 -35.17 -4.42 -1.59
N GLY A 493 -35.18 -3.41 -2.46
CA GLY A 493 -34.01 -2.81 -3.08
C GLY A 493 -33.41 -1.62 -2.32
N HIS A 494 -33.83 -1.35 -1.08
CA HIS A 494 -33.38 -0.17 -0.34
C HIS A 494 -31.85 -0.04 -0.23
N TYR A 495 -31.13 -1.15 -0.08
CA TYR A 495 -29.66 -1.18 0.00
C TYR A 495 -28.98 -1.47 -1.34
N VAL A 496 -29.74 -1.71 -2.41
CA VAL A 496 -29.18 -1.95 -3.75
C VAL A 496 -28.90 -0.62 -4.41
N GLN A 497 -27.64 -0.35 -4.74
CA GLN A 497 -27.27 0.90 -5.44
C GLN A 497 -27.29 0.73 -6.95
N SER A 498 -26.87 -0.43 -7.44
CA SER A 498 -26.76 -0.73 -8.87
C SER A 498 -26.87 -2.24 -9.11
N ILE A 499 -27.23 -2.60 -10.34
CA ILE A 499 -27.17 -3.96 -10.86
C ILE A 499 -26.54 -3.93 -12.25
N ASP A 500 -25.82 -4.99 -12.60
CA ASP A 500 -25.34 -5.17 -13.96
C ASP A 500 -26.32 -5.98 -14.82
N PHE A 501 -26.02 -6.07 -16.12
CA PHE A 501 -26.86 -6.77 -17.08
C PHE A 501 -27.09 -8.24 -16.69
N THR A 502 -26.05 -8.95 -16.23
CA THR A 502 -26.15 -10.35 -15.81
C THR A 502 -27.05 -10.52 -14.60
N ALA A 503 -26.95 -9.63 -13.60
CA ALA A 503 -27.84 -9.62 -12.45
C ALA A 503 -29.28 -9.34 -12.86
N ALA A 504 -29.51 -8.35 -13.73
CA ALA A 504 -30.85 -8.02 -14.22
C ALA A 504 -31.47 -9.17 -15.02
N MET A 505 -30.70 -9.88 -15.85
CA MET A 505 -31.18 -11.06 -16.58
C MET A 505 -31.56 -12.19 -15.63
N ASN A 506 -30.75 -12.47 -14.60
CA ASN A 506 -31.06 -13.47 -13.59
C ASN A 506 -32.34 -13.13 -12.80
N LEU A 507 -32.56 -11.85 -12.50
CA LEU A 507 -33.80 -11.39 -11.85
C LEU A 507 -35.01 -11.55 -12.78
N ASN A 508 -34.86 -11.31 -14.09
CA ASN A 508 -35.93 -11.57 -15.05
C ASN A 508 -36.25 -13.08 -15.16
N THR A 509 -35.24 -13.94 -15.16
CA THR A 509 -35.48 -15.40 -15.12
C THR A 509 -36.13 -15.82 -13.80
N LEU A 510 -35.75 -15.21 -12.67
CA LEU A 510 -36.38 -15.45 -11.36
C LEU A 510 -37.88 -15.11 -11.38
N VAL A 511 -38.28 -14.03 -12.06
CA VAL A 511 -39.69 -13.69 -12.27
C VAL A 511 -40.41 -14.84 -12.99
N GLY A 512 -39.80 -15.37 -14.06
CA GLY A 512 -40.34 -16.52 -14.80
C GLY A 512 -40.49 -17.76 -13.92
N ASP A 513 -39.44 -18.13 -13.18
CA ASP A 513 -39.44 -19.30 -12.30
C ASP A 513 -40.52 -19.20 -11.21
N LEU A 514 -40.69 -18.02 -10.59
CA LEU A 514 -41.71 -17.80 -9.57
C LEU A 514 -43.14 -17.75 -10.14
N LYS A 515 -43.32 -17.23 -11.35
CA LYS A 515 -44.61 -17.29 -12.07
C LYS A 515 -45.03 -18.75 -12.30
N ILE A 516 -44.11 -19.64 -12.68
CA ILE A 516 -44.39 -21.08 -12.85
C ILE A 516 -44.78 -21.73 -11.52
N MET A 517 -44.19 -21.30 -10.40
CA MET A 517 -44.56 -21.74 -9.04
C MET A 517 -45.89 -21.14 -8.54
N GLY A 518 -46.58 -20.31 -9.34
CA GLY A 518 -47.84 -19.65 -8.95
C GLY A 518 -47.67 -18.56 -7.90
N LYS A 519 -46.45 -18.06 -7.69
CA LYS A 519 -46.14 -17.00 -6.70
C LYS A 519 -45.93 -15.65 -7.42
N SER A 520 -46.43 -14.57 -6.83
CA SER A 520 -46.22 -13.21 -7.37
C SER A 520 -44.93 -12.60 -6.83
N LEU A 521 -44.15 -11.91 -7.68
CA LEU A 521 -42.92 -11.21 -7.30
C LEU A 521 -43.07 -9.70 -7.51
N VAL A 522 -42.68 -8.90 -6.51
CA VAL A 522 -42.64 -7.43 -6.59
C VAL A 522 -41.28 -6.91 -6.14
N PHE A 523 -40.71 -5.97 -6.90
CA PHE A 523 -39.48 -5.27 -6.55
C PHE A 523 -39.82 -3.97 -5.84
N TRP A 524 -39.43 -3.82 -4.58
CA TRP A 524 -39.81 -2.68 -3.74
C TRP A 524 -38.64 -1.72 -3.50
N ASN A 525 -38.84 -0.43 -3.75
CA ASN A 525 -37.88 0.64 -3.41
C ASN A 525 -36.48 0.54 -4.04
N TRP A 526 -36.39 0.07 -5.29
CA TRP A 526 -35.14 0.04 -6.06
C TRP A 526 -34.78 1.41 -6.66
N PRO A 527 -33.49 1.70 -6.91
CA PRO A 527 -33.07 2.93 -7.56
C PRO A 527 -33.46 2.95 -9.04
N ARG A 528 -33.69 4.16 -9.58
CA ARG A 528 -34.16 4.37 -10.96
C ARG A 528 -33.26 3.73 -12.03
N GLN A 529 -31.95 3.73 -11.80
CA GLN A 529 -30.97 3.11 -12.72
C GLN A 529 -31.24 1.61 -12.92
N CYS A 530 -31.57 0.88 -11.85
CA CYS A 530 -31.93 -0.54 -11.93
C CYS A 530 -33.25 -0.76 -12.67
N VAL A 531 -34.24 0.12 -12.44
CA VAL A 531 -35.54 0.06 -13.12
C VAL A 531 -35.39 0.29 -14.62
N GLY A 532 -34.57 1.27 -15.02
CA GLY A 532 -34.27 1.54 -16.43
C GLY A 532 -33.61 0.35 -17.13
N LEU A 533 -32.66 -0.31 -16.46
CA LEU A 533 -32.05 -1.53 -16.99
C LEU A 533 -33.06 -2.68 -17.11
N ALA A 534 -33.92 -2.88 -16.10
CA ALA A 534 -34.97 -3.88 -16.12
C ALA A 534 -35.97 -3.67 -17.26
N TRP A 535 -36.40 -2.42 -17.47
CA TRP A 535 -37.32 -2.04 -18.55
C TRP A 535 -36.76 -2.34 -19.94
N ARG A 536 -35.45 -2.13 -20.13
CA ARG A 536 -34.74 -2.44 -21.38
C ARG A 536 -34.64 -3.95 -21.67
N ILE A 537 -34.63 -4.79 -20.63
CA ILE A 537 -34.67 -6.25 -20.80
C ILE A 537 -36.08 -6.69 -21.20
N SER A 538 -37.09 -6.26 -20.45
CA SER A 538 -38.49 -6.41 -20.86
C SER A 538 -39.40 -5.38 -20.16
N PRO A 539 -40.36 -4.77 -20.88
CA PRO A 539 -41.32 -3.85 -20.27
C PRO A 539 -42.13 -4.48 -19.13
N GLU A 540 -42.48 -5.77 -19.26
CA GLU A 540 -43.16 -6.53 -18.21
C GLU A 540 -42.33 -6.64 -16.93
N PHE A 541 -41.01 -6.81 -17.04
CA PHE A 541 -40.12 -6.88 -15.89
C PHE A 541 -40.01 -5.52 -15.19
N GLY A 542 -39.92 -4.45 -15.96
CA GLY A 542 -39.90 -3.08 -15.44
C GLY A 542 -41.18 -2.70 -14.68
N ALA A 543 -42.35 -3.19 -15.09
CA ALA A 543 -43.63 -2.93 -14.43
C ALA A 543 -43.76 -3.54 -13.01
N LEU A 544 -42.91 -4.52 -12.67
CA LEU A 544 -42.89 -5.15 -11.34
C LEU A 544 -42.20 -4.31 -10.26
N PHE A 545 -41.56 -3.20 -10.66
CA PHE A 545 -40.90 -2.27 -9.74
C PHE A 545 -41.91 -1.26 -9.18
N LYS A 546 -42.06 -1.27 -7.85
CA LYS A 546 -43.00 -0.41 -7.12
C LYS A 546 -42.28 0.37 -6.03
N ARG A 547 -42.78 1.57 -5.75
CA ARG A 547 -42.23 2.47 -4.75
C ARG A 547 -43.33 2.93 -3.81
N THR A 548 -43.20 2.59 -2.53
CA THR A 548 -44.14 2.97 -1.47
C THR A 548 -43.34 3.29 -0.21
N ASP A 549 -43.94 4.09 0.68
CA ASP A 549 -43.31 4.45 1.95
C ASP A 549 -43.28 3.26 2.92
N ASN A 550 -44.37 2.47 2.96
CA ASN A 550 -44.51 1.32 3.85
C ASN A 550 -44.85 0.03 3.08
N LEU A 551 -44.55 -1.10 3.71
CA LEU A 551 -44.85 -2.44 3.19
C LEU A 551 -46.37 -2.71 3.14
N ASP A 552 -47.14 -2.22 4.10
CA ASP A 552 -48.59 -2.40 4.11
C ASP A 552 -49.26 -1.72 2.90
N ASP A 553 -48.76 -0.55 2.50
CA ASP A 553 -49.26 0.17 1.33
C ASP A 553 -48.89 -0.55 0.03
N LEU A 554 -47.73 -1.21 -0.01
CA LEU A 554 -47.33 -2.06 -1.13
C LEU A 554 -48.29 -3.26 -1.29
N VAL A 555 -48.63 -3.93 -0.18
CA VAL A 555 -49.52 -5.08 -0.18
C VAL A 555 -50.93 -4.67 -0.60
N LYS A 556 -51.45 -3.54 -0.11
CA LYS A 556 -52.73 -2.98 -0.56
C LYS A 556 -52.74 -2.66 -2.06
N LEU A 557 -51.69 -2.03 -2.56
CA LEU A 557 -51.53 -1.71 -3.99
C LEU A 557 -51.53 -2.98 -4.84
N TRP A 558 -50.81 -4.02 -4.39
CA TRP A 558 -50.79 -5.32 -5.07
C TRP A 558 -52.16 -6.00 -5.07
N HIS A 559 -52.91 -5.95 -3.96
CA HIS A 559 -54.27 -6.49 -3.92
C HIS A 559 -55.20 -5.80 -4.91
N HIS A 560 -55.13 -4.46 -5.02
CA HIS A 560 -55.91 -3.69 -5.98
C HIS A 560 -55.58 -4.10 -7.43
N GLU A 561 -54.31 -4.16 -7.79
CA GLU A 561 -53.87 -4.55 -9.14
C GLU A 561 -54.28 -5.99 -9.49
N LYS A 562 -54.19 -6.92 -8.52
CA LYS A 562 -54.64 -8.30 -8.70
C LYS A 562 -56.15 -8.38 -8.94
N GLN A 563 -56.92 -7.55 -8.26
CA GLN A 563 -58.38 -7.50 -8.38
C GLN A 563 -58.82 -6.86 -9.71
N ASP A 564 -58.12 -5.83 -10.18
CA ASP A 564 -58.34 -5.23 -11.51
C ASP A 564 -58.03 -6.21 -12.65
N TYR A 565 -56.96 -7.00 -12.51
CA TYR A 565 -56.62 -8.05 -13.48
C TYR A 565 -57.69 -9.16 -13.54
N ILE A 566 -58.21 -9.59 -12.39
CA ILE A 566 -59.30 -10.59 -12.31
C ILE A 566 -60.61 -10.03 -12.89
N ASN A 567 -60.87 -8.74 -12.71
CA ASN A 567 -62.07 -8.08 -13.22
C ASN A 567 -61.99 -7.67 -14.70
N GLY A 568 -60.91 -7.98 -15.41
CA GLY A 568 -60.74 -7.68 -16.83
C GLY A 568 -60.62 -6.19 -17.15
N VAL A 569 -60.36 -5.34 -16.15
CA VAL A 569 -60.19 -3.90 -16.33
C VAL A 569 -58.74 -3.65 -16.72
N THR A 570 -58.48 -3.56 -18.02
CA THR A 570 -57.20 -3.06 -18.50
C THR A 570 -57.11 -1.57 -18.15
N CYS A 571 -56.32 -1.23 -17.13
CA CYS A 571 -55.98 0.16 -16.83
C CYS A 571 -55.37 0.80 -18.09
N ASN A 572 -56.05 1.84 -18.58
CA ASN A 572 -55.66 2.55 -19.77
C ASN A 572 -54.50 3.49 -19.53
#